data_AF-A0A817KMY2-F1
#
_entry.id   AF-A0A817KMY2-F1
#
_cell.length_a   1.000
_cell.length_b   1.000
_cell.length_c   1.000
_cell.angle_alpha   90.00
_cell.angle_beta   90.00
_cell.angle_gamma   90.00
#
_symmetry.space_group_name_H-M   'P 1'
#
loop_
_entity.id
_entity.type
_entity.pdbx_description
1 polymer ?
#
loop_
_entity_poly.entity_id
_entity_poly.type
_entity_poly.pdbx_seq_one_letter_code
_entity_poly.pdbx_strand_id
1 'polypeptide(L)'
;MAYARFLTRYPAIGKEYGIPQHFGLFYAMGIGLFMEGLMSGCYHICPSKQNFQFDTSFMFIIAVLNIIKIYQTRHPDINPHSAGSFSFLAVIILITVIGVYYDEQWFWITYATIHILACLAFTGKIYYMGRLKVTFRVHIHLYRLVKENGFFSRPRYLNRMMILIPANCINIAFALYGAIIQPESFPNHLLFVFLGNLAIYLTYYILMKTIHREHFTRFSILFLLSAILSWSSSLYFFYQQVKSYEVQPAISRMRNRPCIILNTYDVHDIWHILSSFSLFFSFLTLLTLDDGIRKKKRKELAAF
;
A
#
# COMPACT_ATOMS: atom_id res chain seq x y z
N MET A 1 -19.03 -3.91 16.23
CA MET A 1 -20.43 -3.42 16.35
C MET A 1 -20.71 -2.65 17.65
N ALA A 2 -20.27 -3.09 18.83
CA ALA A 2 -20.56 -2.40 20.10
C ALA A 2 -20.05 -0.94 20.15
N TYR A 3 -18.84 -0.68 19.62
CA TYR A 3 -18.27 0.67 19.60
C TYR A 3 -19.00 1.65 18.65
N ALA A 4 -19.44 1.18 17.48
CA ALA A 4 -20.25 2.00 16.56
C ALA A 4 -21.62 2.36 17.17
N ARG A 5 -22.24 1.41 17.89
CA ARG A 5 -23.47 1.63 18.66
C ARG A 5 -23.25 2.58 19.86
N PHE A 6 -22.07 2.52 20.49
CA PHE A 6 -21.69 3.45 21.56
C PHE A 6 -21.52 4.88 21.04
N LEU A 7 -20.83 5.07 19.92
CA LEU A 7 -20.61 6.40 19.32
C LEU A 7 -21.88 7.04 18.78
N THR A 8 -22.82 6.24 18.28
CA THR A 8 -24.15 6.74 17.87
C THR A 8 -24.99 7.18 19.07
N ARG A 9 -24.84 6.51 20.22
CA ARG A 9 -25.50 6.89 21.48
C ARG A 9 -24.84 8.09 22.18
N TYR A 10 -23.53 8.27 22.01
CA TYR A 10 -22.74 9.37 22.60
C TYR A 10 -21.87 10.08 21.55
N PRO A 11 -22.48 10.87 20.65
CA PRO A 11 -21.77 11.49 19.53
C PRO A 11 -20.73 12.53 19.95
N ALA A 12 -20.91 13.20 21.10
CA ALA A 12 -19.94 14.15 21.65
C ALA A 12 -18.59 13.48 21.95
N ILE A 13 -18.60 12.27 22.53
CA ILE A 13 -17.38 11.51 22.85
C ILE A 13 -16.63 11.15 21.56
N GLY A 14 -17.34 10.75 20.51
CA GLY A 14 -16.75 10.46 19.20
C GLY A 14 -16.16 11.67 18.48
N LYS A 15 -16.61 12.88 18.80
CA LYS A 15 -16.06 14.13 18.26
C LYS A 15 -14.80 14.59 19.00
N GLU A 16 -14.72 14.34 20.30
CA GLU A 16 -13.66 14.91 21.15
C GLU A 16 -12.50 13.95 21.45
N TYR A 17 -12.72 12.64 21.38
CA TYR A 17 -11.74 11.62 21.80
C TYR A 17 -11.32 10.70 20.66
N GLY A 18 -10.05 10.27 20.73
CA GLY A 18 -9.46 9.33 19.79
C GLY A 18 -9.49 9.77 18.32
N ILE A 19 -9.16 8.82 17.45
CA ILE A 19 -9.18 9.03 16.00
C ILE A 19 -10.58 8.72 15.45
N PRO A 20 -11.13 9.59 14.57
CA PRO A 20 -12.38 9.31 13.85
C PRO A 20 -12.32 7.96 13.13
N GLN A 21 -13.32 7.12 13.35
CA GLN A 21 -13.40 5.81 12.68
C GLN A 21 -14.29 5.91 11.44
N HIS A 22 -13.72 5.61 10.28
CA HIS A 22 -14.44 5.48 9.02
C HIS A 22 -14.68 4.00 8.71
N PHE A 23 -15.77 3.44 9.25
CA PHE A 23 -16.10 2.02 9.06
C PHE A 23 -16.29 1.64 7.59
N GLY A 24 -16.76 2.56 6.73
CA GLY A 24 -16.89 2.33 5.29
C GLY A 24 -15.58 1.90 4.62
N LEU A 25 -14.44 2.47 5.02
CA LEU A 25 -13.14 2.09 4.48
C LEU A 25 -12.72 0.69 4.96
N PHE A 26 -12.99 0.35 6.22
CA PHE A 26 -12.73 -1.00 6.73
C PHE A 26 -13.61 -2.06 6.08
N TYR A 27 -14.87 -1.74 5.76
CA TYR A 27 -15.72 -2.62 4.95
C TYR A 27 -15.16 -2.81 3.55
N ALA A 28 -14.71 -1.74 2.88
CA ALA A 28 -14.09 -1.83 1.56
C ALA A 28 -12.81 -2.69 1.60
N MET A 29 -11.96 -2.51 2.61
CA MET A 29 -10.76 -3.35 2.81
C MET A 29 -11.12 -4.82 3.06
N GLY A 30 -12.14 -5.10 3.87
CA GLY A 30 -12.61 -6.47 4.14
C GLY A 30 -13.19 -7.15 2.90
N ILE A 31 -14.00 -6.43 2.11
CA ILE A 31 -14.50 -6.92 0.82
C ILE A 31 -13.34 -7.13 -0.15
N GLY A 32 -12.36 -6.22 -0.19
CA GLY A 32 -11.15 -6.37 -0.99
C GLY A 32 -10.41 -7.67 -0.68
N LEU A 33 -10.18 -7.97 0.61
CA LEU A 33 -9.54 -9.22 1.05
C LEU A 33 -10.33 -10.47 0.67
N PHE A 34 -11.66 -10.43 0.79
CA PHE A 34 -12.51 -11.54 0.36
C PHE A 34 -12.42 -11.76 -1.16
N MET A 35 -12.50 -10.67 -1.93
CA MET A 35 -12.43 -10.73 -3.38
C MET A 35 -11.07 -11.18 -3.88
N GLU A 36 -9.98 -10.78 -3.22
CA GLU A 36 -8.63 -11.32 -3.47
C GLU A 36 -8.60 -12.84 -3.32
N GLY A 37 -9.11 -13.38 -2.21
CA GLY A 37 -9.17 -14.83 -2.01
C GLY A 37 -10.01 -15.54 -3.08
N LEU A 38 -11.13 -14.93 -3.49
CA LEU A 38 -11.98 -15.46 -4.56
C LEU A 38 -11.28 -15.46 -5.92
N MET A 39 -10.68 -14.33 -6.32
CA MET A 39 -10.01 -14.18 -7.61
C MET A 39 -8.73 -15.03 -7.69
N SER A 40 -7.97 -15.12 -6.59
CA SER A 40 -6.82 -16.02 -6.49
C SER A 40 -7.25 -17.46 -6.66
N GLY A 41 -8.32 -17.88 -5.97
CA GLY A 41 -8.92 -19.21 -6.16
C GLY A 41 -9.34 -19.47 -7.61
N CYS A 42 -10.01 -18.51 -8.26
CA CYS A 42 -10.40 -18.63 -9.67
C CYS A 42 -9.18 -18.79 -10.61
N TYR A 43 -8.11 -18.03 -10.38
CA TYR A 43 -6.87 -18.15 -11.15
C TYR A 43 -6.21 -19.52 -10.96
N HIS A 44 -6.20 -20.06 -9.75
CA HIS A 44 -5.61 -21.37 -9.47
C HIS A 44 -6.44 -22.54 -9.99
N ILE A 45 -7.77 -22.39 -10.07
CA ILE A 45 -8.66 -23.37 -10.69
C ILE A 45 -8.53 -23.34 -12.23
N CYS A 46 -8.47 -22.14 -12.82
CA CYS A 46 -8.36 -21.94 -14.27
C CYS A 46 -7.27 -20.91 -14.59
N PRO A 47 -6.01 -21.35 -14.76
CA PRO A 47 -4.90 -20.44 -15.03
C PRO A 47 -5.04 -19.76 -16.39
N SER A 48 -5.24 -18.45 -16.39
CA SER A 48 -5.32 -17.62 -17.61
C SER A 48 -4.78 -16.21 -17.33
N LYS A 49 -4.35 -15.51 -18.40
CA LYS A 49 -3.90 -14.10 -18.28
C LYS A 49 -5.01 -13.20 -17.73
N GLN A 50 -6.26 -13.46 -18.07
CA GLN A 50 -7.42 -12.70 -17.59
C GLN A 50 -7.62 -12.90 -16.08
N ASN A 51 -7.63 -14.15 -15.61
CA ASN A 51 -7.82 -14.43 -14.18
C ASN A 51 -6.65 -13.90 -13.35
N PHE A 52 -5.41 -13.99 -13.86
CA PHE A 52 -4.24 -13.40 -13.20
C PHE A 52 -4.34 -11.88 -13.07
N GLN A 53 -4.88 -11.19 -14.08
CA GLN A 53 -5.10 -9.74 -14.02
C GLN A 53 -6.14 -9.37 -12.97
N PHE A 54 -7.25 -10.13 -12.87
CA PHE A 54 -8.25 -9.89 -11.83
C PHE A 54 -7.70 -10.11 -10.43
N ASP A 55 -6.96 -11.19 -10.21
CA ASP A 55 -6.26 -11.49 -8.96
C ASP A 55 -5.33 -10.33 -8.56
N THR A 56 -4.38 -9.99 -9.43
CA THR A 56 -3.41 -8.92 -9.16
C THR A 56 -4.06 -7.54 -8.98
N SER A 57 -5.18 -7.27 -9.66
CA SER A 57 -5.91 -6.01 -9.51
C SER A 57 -6.45 -5.83 -8.09
N PHE A 58 -6.94 -6.90 -7.44
CA PHE A 58 -7.40 -6.82 -6.06
C PHE A 58 -6.25 -6.62 -5.07
N MET A 59 -5.08 -7.18 -5.34
CA MET A 59 -3.86 -6.88 -4.58
C MET A 59 -3.54 -5.37 -4.60
N PHE A 60 -3.63 -4.72 -5.76
CA PHE A 60 -3.42 -3.27 -5.88
C PHE A 60 -4.48 -2.48 -5.11
N ILE A 61 -5.74 -2.87 -5.23
CA ILE A 61 -6.85 -2.24 -4.51
C ILE A 61 -6.61 -2.32 -3.00
N ILE A 62 -6.28 -3.51 -2.48
CA ILE A 62 -5.98 -3.70 -1.04
C ILE A 62 -4.80 -2.83 -0.61
N ALA A 63 -3.71 -2.79 -1.37
CA ALA A 63 -2.54 -1.99 -1.04
C ALA A 63 -2.87 -0.49 -0.99
N VAL A 64 -3.59 0.03 -1.97
CA VAL A 64 -4.01 1.45 -2.02
C VAL A 64 -4.99 1.77 -0.90
N LEU A 65 -5.97 0.91 -0.62
CA LEU A 65 -6.90 1.11 0.49
C LEU A 65 -6.17 1.15 1.85
N ASN A 66 -5.16 0.29 2.04
CA ASN A 66 -4.31 0.32 3.24
C ASN A 66 -3.52 1.63 3.36
N ILE A 67 -2.92 2.13 2.27
CA ILE A 67 -2.20 3.42 2.26
C ILE A 67 -3.16 4.57 2.62
N ILE A 68 -4.33 4.61 1.97
CA ILE A 68 -5.37 5.62 2.24
C ILE A 68 -5.81 5.54 3.70
N LYS A 69 -6.00 4.33 4.24
CA LYS A 69 -6.40 4.12 5.63
C LYS A 69 -5.38 4.70 6.61
N ILE A 70 -4.09 4.41 6.42
CA ILE A 70 -3.03 4.95 7.28
C ILE A 70 -3.01 6.49 7.17
N TYR A 71 -3.21 7.04 5.96
CA TYR A 71 -3.13 8.48 5.73
C TYR A 71 -4.28 9.26 6.39
N GLN A 72 -5.51 8.80 6.18
CA GLN A 72 -6.71 9.39 6.77
C GLN A 72 -6.67 9.39 8.30
N THR A 73 -5.97 8.44 8.91
CA THR A 73 -5.95 8.26 10.36
C THR A 73 -5.34 9.47 11.09
N ARG A 74 -4.41 10.21 10.47
CA ARG A 74 -3.84 11.45 11.04
C ARG A 74 -4.22 12.71 10.29
N HIS A 75 -4.82 12.57 9.11
CA HIS A 75 -5.26 13.67 8.26
C HIS A 75 -6.73 13.47 7.83
N PRO A 76 -7.68 13.42 8.77
CA PRO A 76 -9.09 13.17 8.44
C PRO A 76 -9.69 14.25 7.53
N ASP A 77 -9.14 15.46 7.58
CA ASP A 77 -9.59 16.61 6.77
C ASP A 77 -9.06 16.59 5.33
N ILE A 78 -8.05 15.75 5.03
CA ILE A 78 -7.40 15.64 3.70
C ILE A 78 -7.70 14.28 3.09
N ASN A 79 -8.98 13.89 3.12
CA ASN A 79 -9.40 12.62 2.55
C ASN A 79 -9.51 12.75 1.01
N PRO A 80 -8.85 11.88 0.21
CA PRO A 80 -9.13 11.83 -1.22
C PRO A 80 -10.62 11.55 -1.47
N HIS A 81 -11.20 12.31 -2.40
CA HIS A 81 -12.57 12.05 -2.85
C HIS A 81 -12.65 10.65 -3.46
N SER A 82 -13.73 9.91 -3.17
CA SER A 82 -13.90 8.51 -3.57
C SER A 82 -13.75 8.31 -5.08
N ALA A 83 -14.37 9.17 -5.90
CA ALA A 83 -14.22 9.10 -7.35
C ALA A 83 -12.78 9.34 -7.80
N GLY A 84 -12.02 10.18 -7.10
CA GLY A 84 -10.59 10.40 -7.37
C GLY A 84 -9.75 9.16 -7.06
N SER A 85 -10.01 8.48 -5.94
CA SER A 85 -9.33 7.22 -5.59
C SER A 85 -9.65 6.10 -6.58
N PHE A 86 -10.92 5.94 -6.98
CA PHE A 86 -11.31 4.92 -7.96
C PHE A 86 -10.76 5.23 -9.35
N SER A 87 -10.73 6.50 -9.77
CA SER A 87 -10.12 6.90 -11.04
C SER A 87 -8.62 6.61 -11.05
N PHE A 88 -7.92 6.88 -9.93
CA PHE A 88 -6.50 6.53 -9.79
C PHE A 88 -6.28 5.02 -9.93
N LEU A 89 -7.08 4.20 -9.23
CA LEU A 89 -7.01 2.73 -9.35
C LEU A 89 -7.30 2.25 -10.78
N ALA A 90 -8.31 2.82 -11.45
CA ALA A 90 -8.64 2.47 -12.82
C ALA A 90 -7.49 2.77 -13.80
N VAL A 91 -6.81 3.91 -13.64
CA VAL A 91 -5.63 4.25 -14.45
C VAL A 91 -4.47 3.29 -14.18
N ILE A 92 -4.23 2.93 -12.91
CA ILE A 92 -3.22 1.94 -12.53
C ILE A 92 -3.50 0.59 -13.20
N ILE A 93 -4.73 0.08 -13.09
CA ILE A 93 -5.14 -1.18 -13.72
C ILE A 93 -4.99 -1.10 -15.24
N LEU A 94 -5.39 0.01 -15.87
CA LEU A 94 -5.22 0.20 -17.31
C LEU A 94 -3.75 0.15 -17.73
N ILE A 95 -2.86 0.83 -17.01
CA ILE A 95 -1.41 0.79 -17.27
C ILE A 95 -0.89 -0.63 -17.09
N THR A 96 -1.36 -1.38 -16.08
CA THR A 96 -1.03 -2.79 -15.90
C THR A 96 -1.46 -3.64 -17.08
N VAL A 97 -2.68 -3.48 -17.56
CA VAL A 97 -3.17 -4.21 -18.74
C VAL A 97 -2.28 -3.90 -19.94
N ILE A 98 -1.97 -2.63 -20.21
CA ILE A 98 -1.07 -2.24 -21.30
C ILE A 98 0.30 -2.91 -21.13
N GLY A 99 0.89 -2.86 -19.93
CA GLY A 99 2.20 -3.47 -19.66
C GLY A 99 2.23 -4.99 -19.73
N VAL A 100 1.10 -5.68 -19.58
CA VAL A 100 1.01 -7.13 -19.79
C VAL A 100 0.99 -7.50 -21.27
N TYR A 101 0.47 -6.63 -22.14
CA TYR A 101 0.38 -6.87 -23.59
C TYR A 101 1.57 -6.28 -24.37
N TYR A 102 2.15 -5.17 -23.89
CA TYR A 102 3.21 -4.43 -24.54
C TYR A 102 4.46 -4.39 -23.64
N ASP A 103 5.16 -5.51 -23.57
CA ASP A 103 6.41 -5.64 -22.81
C ASP A 103 7.62 -5.23 -23.66
N GLU A 104 7.69 -3.94 -23.96
CA GLU A 104 8.73 -3.35 -24.80
C GLU A 104 9.53 -2.32 -24.00
N GLN A 105 10.80 -2.11 -24.36
CA GLN A 105 11.67 -1.16 -23.65
C GLN A 105 11.10 0.27 -23.60
N TRP A 106 10.41 0.72 -24.67
CA TRP A 106 9.80 2.04 -24.71
C TRP A 106 8.69 2.20 -23.66
N PHE A 107 7.93 1.13 -23.38
CA PHE A 107 6.88 1.13 -22.36
C PHE A 107 7.51 1.29 -20.97
N TRP A 108 8.56 0.54 -20.66
CA TRP A 108 9.29 0.63 -19.39
C TRP A 108 9.88 2.02 -19.14
N ILE A 109 10.50 2.64 -20.15
CA ILE A 109 11.06 4.00 -20.04
C ILE A 109 9.93 5.03 -19.82
N THR A 110 8.83 4.89 -20.55
CA THR A 110 7.66 5.78 -20.43
C THR A 110 7.04 5.66 -19.04
N TYR A 111 6.81 4.44 -18.56
CA TYR A 111 6.31 4.16 -17.22
C TYR A 111 7.24 4.73 -16.14
N ALA A 112 8.56 4.49 -16.23
CA ALA A 112 9.51 4.99 -15.25
C ALA A 112 9.51 6.52 -15.18
N THR A 113 9.42 7.20 -16.33
CA THR A 113 9.33 8.65 -16.40
C THR A 113 8.04 9.16 -15.73
N ILE A 114 6.89 8.58 -16.06
CA ILE A 114 5.60 8.95 -15.46
C ILE A 114 5.61 8.67 -13.95
N HIS A 115 6.16 7.54 -13.53
CA HIS A 115 6.26 7.15 -12.13
C HIS A 115 7.07 8.18 -11.32
N ILE A 116 8.26 8.55 -11.79
CA ILE A 116 9.11 9.54 -11.11
C ILE A 116 8.40 10.89 -11.02
N LEU A 117 7.78 11.35 -12.12
CA LEU A 117 7.01 12.60 -12.13
C LEU A 117 5.81 12.55 -11.16
N ALA A 118 5.11 11.43 -11.11
CA ALA A 118 4.02 11.22 -10.17
C ALA A 118 4.51 11.26 -8.72
N CYS A 119 5.61 10.58 -8.38
CA CYS A 119 6.21 10.60 -7.05
C CYS A 119 6.60 12.03 -6.63
N LEU A 120 7.22 12.80 -7.51
CA LEU A 120 7.57 14.20 -7.25
C LEU A 120 6.32 15.06 -7.03
N ALA A 121 5.26 14.87 -7.83
CA ALA A 121 4.00 15.59 -7.67
C ALA A 121 3.30 15.24 -6.34
N PHE A 122 3.23 13.95 -5.99
CA PHE A 122 2.68 13.49 -4.71
C PHE A 122 3.50 14.01 -3.53
N THR A 123 4.82 14.05 -3.63
CA THR A 123 5.72 14.60 -2.62
C THR A 123 5.42 16.06 -2.34
N GLY A 124 5.31 16.87 -3.41
CA GLY A 124 4.92 18.28 -3.27
C GLY A 124 3.54 18.43 -2.63
N LYS A 125 2.57 17.60 -3.03
CA LYS A 125 1.21 17.61 -2.47
C LYS A 125 1.20 17.24 -0.98
N ILE A 126 1.90 16.20 -0.58
CA ILE A 126 1.96 15.73 0.82
C ILE A 126 2.73 16.72 1.70
N TYR A 127 3.89 17.21 1.24
CA TYR A 127 4.71 18.16 1.98
C TYR A 127 3.97 19.47 2.28
N TYR A 128 3.25 20.01 1.29
CA TYR A 128 2.48 21.25 1.41
C TYR A 128 1.00 21.05 1.77
N MET A 129 0.60 19.89 2.34
CA MET A 129 -0.77 19.64 2.82
C MET A 129 -1.87 19.89 1.77
N GLY A 130 -1.61 19.53 0.51
CA GLY A 130 -2.55 19.74 -0.58
C GLY A 130 -2.71 21.19 -1.05
N ARG A 131 -1.97 22.15 -0.49
CA ARG A 131 -1.93 23.54 -1.01
C ARG A 131 -1.37 23.58 -2.43
N LEU A 132 -0.46 22.68 -2.76
CA LEU A 132 0.02 22.50 -4.12
C LEU A 132 -1.09 21.89 -4.98
N LYS A 133 -1.72 22.71 -5.82
CA LYS A 133 -2.65 22.27 -6.85
C LYS A 133 -1.87 21.75 -8.06
N VAL A 134 -1.98 20.45 -8.33
CA VAL A 134 -1.40 19.82 -9.52
C VAL A 134 -2.19 20.29 -10.75
N THR A 135 -1.67 21.32 -11.41
CA THR A 135 -2.21 21.93 -12.63
C THR A 135 -1.07 22.06 -13.63
N PHE A 136 -1.36 22.44 -14.88
CA PHE A 136 -0.31 22.68 -15.89
C PHE A 136 0.80 23.65 -15.41
N ARG A 137 0.46 24.56 -14.47
CA ARG A 137 1.39 25.53 -13.87
C ARG A 137 1.95 25.09 -12.52
N VAL A 138 2.00 23.77 -12.23
CA VAL A 138 2.50 23.24 -10.96
C VAL A 138 3.92 23.71 -10.63
N HIS A 139 4.79 23.84 -11.63
CA HIS A 139 6.17 24.34 -11.45
C HIS A 139 6.21 25.79 -10.96
N ILE A 140 5.34 26.66 -11.48
CA ILE A 140 5.24 28.06 -11.05
C ILE A 140 4.70 28.14 -9.62
N HIS A 141 3.71 27.31 -9.29
CA HIS A 141 3.10 27.28 -7.96
C HIS A 141 4.09 26.73 -6.92
N LEU A 142 4.84 25.69 -7.27
CA LEU A 142 5.92 25.15 -6.46
C LEU A 142 7.02 26.19 -6.24
N TYR A 143 7.45 26.89 -7.31
CA TYR A 143 8.46 27.95 -7.19
C TYR A 143 8.02 29.07 -6.26
N ARG A 144 6.76 29.52 -6.31
CA ARG A 144 6.23 30.52 -5.36
C ARG A 144 6.25 30.01 -3.92
N LEU A 145 5.76 28.79 -3.68
CA LEU A 145 5.77 28.18 -2.35
C LEU A 145 7.20 28.02 -1.81
N VAL A 146 8.15 27.61 -2.64
CA VAL A 146 9.56 27.48 -2.25
C VAL A 146 10.17 28.86 -1.97
N LYS A 147 9.88 29.86 -2.81
CA LYS A 147 10.33 31.24 -2.63
C LYS A 147 9.78 31.87 -1.34
N GLU A 148 8.50 31.66 -1.05
CA GLU A 148 7.85 32.12 0.19
C GLU A 148 8.45 31.47 1.44
N ASN A 149 8.94 30.23 1.34
CA ASN A 149 9.54 29.51 2.46
C ASN A 149 11.05 29.73 2.62
N GLY A 150 11.69 30.44 1.69
CA GLY A 150 13.14 30.65 1.66
C GLY A 150 13.91 29.41 1.20
N PHE A 151 14.71 29.55 0.14
CA PHE A 151 15.45 28.44 -0.48
C PHE A 151 16.42 27.72 0.47
N PHE A 152 16.97 28.42 1.47
CA PHE A 152 17.98 27.91 2.41
C PHE A 152 17.50 27.88 3.86
N SER A 153 16.19 28.03 4.09
CA SER A 153 15.61 27.99 5.43
C SER A 153 15.38 26.55 5.88
N ARG A 154 15.38 26.31 7.21
CA ARG A 154 15.07 24.99 7.77
C ARG A 154 13.69 24.52 7.27
N PRO A 155 13.56 23.25 6.85
CA PRO A 155 12.32 22.72 6.31
C PRO A 155 11.20 22.84 7.34
N ARG A 156 10.10 23.48 6.93
CA ARG A 156 8.96 23.81 7.81
C ARG A 156 8.24 22.59 8.36
N TYR A 157 8.26 21.47 7.63
CA TYR A 157 7.60 20.21 7.99
C TYR A 157 8.60 19.04 8.05
N LEU A 158 9.53 19.11 9.00
CA LEU A 158 10.64 18.15 9.15
C LEU A 158 10.16 16.69 9.20
N ASN A 159 9.14 16.38 10.00
CA ASN A 159 8.61 15.02 10.17
C ASN A 159 8.14 14.41 8.83
N ARG A 160 7.62 15.22 7.91
CA ARG A 160 7.16 14.76 6.59
C ARG A 160 8.32 14.60 5.63
N MET A 161 9.32 15.46 5.73
CA MET A 161 10.53 15.33 4.92
C MET A 161 11.28 14.03 5.25
N MET A 162 11.29 13.61 6.52
CA MET A 162 11.90 12.36 6.98
C MET A 162 11.33 11.10 6.33
N ILE A 163 10.04 11.10 5.95
CA ILE A 163 9.47 9.98 5.20
C ILE A 163 9.58 10.17 3.69
N LEU A 164 9.36 11.40 3.20
CA LEU A 164 9.33 11.67 1.77
C LEU A 164 10.69 11.42 1.10
N ILE A 165 11.81 11.71 1.77
CA ILE A 165 13.14 11.46 1.20
C ILE A 165 13.38 9.96 0.96
N PRO A 166 13.31 9.07 1.97
CA PRO A 166 13.45 7.63 1.76
C PRO A 166 12.44 7.08 0.76
N ALA A 167 11.18 7.54 0.82
CA ALA A 167 10.14 7.13 -0.11
C ALA A 167 10.51 7.46 -1.56
N ASN A 168 10.96 8.70 -1.85
CA ASN A 168 11.36 9.05 -3.21
C ASN A 168 12.61 8.28 -3.65
N CYS A 169 13.61 8.11 -2.79
CA CYS A 169 14.81 7.33 -3.12
C CYS A 169 14.44 5.90 -3.53
N ILE A 170 13.57 5.25 -2.76
CA ILE A 170 13.13 3.88 -3.04
C ILE A 170 12.27 3.81 -4.32
N ASN A 171 11.35 4.77 -4.53
CA ASN A 171 10.54 4.80 -5.75
C ASN A 171 11.37 5.09 -7.01
N ILE A 172 12.35 5.98 -6.93
CA ILE A 172 13.31 6.22 -8.03
C ILE A 172 14.11 4.94 -8.29
N ALA A 173 14.57 4.25 -7.25
CA ALA A 173 15.27 2.97 -7.39
C ALA A 173 14.39 1.92 -8.08
N PHE A 174 13.11 1.79 -7.70
CA PHE A 174 12.17 0.91 -8.40
C PHE A 174 11.98 1.32 -9.87
N ALA A 175 11.75 2.61 -10.15
CA ALA A 175 11.56 3.07 -11.52
C ALA A 175 12.78 2.79 -12.41
N LEU A 176 13.99 3.04 -11.89
CA LEU A 176 15.24 2.73 -12.60
C LEU A 176 15.45 1.22 -12.76
N TYR A 177 15.16 0.43 -11.73
CA TYR A 177 15.22 -1.03 -11.80
C TYR A 177 14.30 -1.57 -12.90
N GLY A 178 13.05 -1.08 -12.99
CA GLY A 178 12.12 -1.44 -14.06
C GLY A 178 12.65 -1.05 -15.45
N ALA A 179 13.15 0.18 -15.61
CA ALA A 179 13.64 0.67 -16.89
C ALA A 179 14.90 -0.06 -17.40
N ILE A 180 15.79 -0.48 -16.49
CA ILE A 180 17.09 -1.09 -16.84
C ILE A 180 16.99 -2.62 -16.93
N ILE A 181 16.42 -3.26 -15.90
CA ILE A 181 16.42 -4.72 -15.76
C ILE A 181 15.24 -5.36 -16.48
N GLN A 182 14.10 -4.66 -16.58
CA GLN A 182 12.87 -5.15 -17.21
C GLN A 182 12.47 -6.52 -16.64
N PRO A 183 12.02 -6.57 -15.37
CA PRO A 183 11.66 -7.85 -14.75
C PRO A 183 10.57 -8.55 -15.55
N GLU A 184 10.60 -9.89 -15.56
CA GLU A 184 9.70 -10.77 -16.33
C GLU A 184 8.23 -10.29 -16.30
N SER A 185 7.77 -9.82 -15.13
CA SER A 185 6.40 -9.38 -14.90
C SER A 185 6.28 -7.90 -14.54
N PHE A 186 5.62 -7.12 -15.42
CA PHE A 186 5.19 -5.76 -15.09
C PHE A 186 4.19 -5.68 -13.90
N PRO A 187 3.13 -6.52 -13.82
CA PRO A 187 2.23 -6.50 -12.65
C PRO A 187 2.94 -6.75 -11.32
N ASN A 188 3.87 -7.71 -11.27
CA ASN A 188 4.64 -7.99 -10.05
C ASN A 188 5.56 -6.82 -9.71
N HIS A 189 6.20 -6.19 -10.69
CA HIS A 189 6.99 -4.97 -10.48
C HIS A 189 6.14 -3.86 -9.82
N LEU A 190 4.96 -3.59 -10.36
CA LEU A 190 4.06 -2.58 -9.81
C LEU A 190 3.51 -2.96 -8.42
N LEU A 191 3.28 -4.25 -8.18
CA LEU A 191 2.90 -4.76 -6.86
C LEU A 191 3.97 -4.46 -5.83
N PHE A 192 5.24 -4.71 -6.15
CA PHE A 192 6.36 -4.41 -5.26
C PHE A 192 6.50 -2.92 -4.97
N VAL A 193 6.22 -2.05 -5.94
CA VAL A 193 6.14 -0.60 -5.72
C VAL A 193 5.06 -0.28 -4.68
N PHE A 194 3.84 -0.81 -4.83
CA PHE A 194 2.76 -0.52 -3.90
C PHE A 194 3.03 -1.07 -2.50
N LEU A 195 3.50 -2.32 -2.40
CA LEU A 195 3.85 -2.94 -1.13
C LEU A 195 5.03 -2.23 -0.45
N GLY A 196 6.04 -1.82 -1.22
CA GLY A 196 7.17 -1.03 -0.71
C GLY A 196 6.73 0.30 -0.14
N ASN A 197 5.88 1.05 -0.85
CA ASN A 197 5.32 2.30 -0.34
C ASN A 197 4.44 2.09 0.91
N LEU A 198 3.61 1.04 0.90
CA LEU A 198 2.81 0.67 2.07
C LEU A 198 3.69 0.35 3.28
N ALA A 199 4.77 -0.42 3.09
CA ALA A 199 5.70 -0.77 4.15
C ALA A 199 6.43 0.45 4.72
N ILE A 200 6.92 1.35 3.86
CA ILE A 200 7.54 2.62 4.28
C ILE A 200 6.53 3.44 5.10
N TYR A 201 5.30 3.54 4.62
CA TYR A 201 4.29 4.37 5.27
C TYR A 201 3.81 3.81 6.61
N LEU A 202 3.61 2.50 6.68
CA LEU A 202 3.27 1.81 7.93
C LEU A 202 4.42 1.91 8.94
N THR A 203 5.67 1.73 8.49
CA THR A 203 6.85 1.84 9.34
C THR A 203 6.97 3.24 9.92
N TYR A 204 6.85 4.27 9.08
CA TYR A 204 6.83 5.66 9.53
C TYR A 204 5.73 5.91 10.56
N TYR A 205 4.53 5.41 10.30
CA TYR A 205 3.40 5.57 11.20
C TYR A 205 3.67 4.98 12.59
N ILE A 206 4.21 3.75 12.64
CA ILE A 206 4.57 3.06 13.88
C ILE A 206 5.72 3.79 14.60
N LEU A 207 6.74 4.24 13.87
CA LEU A 207 7.86 5.00 14.43
C LEU A 207 7.38 6.30 15.08
N MET A 208 6.53 7.07 14.39
CA MET A 208 6.00 8.32 14.93
C MET A 208 5.11 8.08 16.15
N LYS A 209 4.28 7.03 16.15
CA LYS A 209 3.54 6.65 17.37
C LYS A 209 4.47 6.35 18.54
N THR A 210 5.56 5.65 18.29
CA THR A 210 6.58 5.33 19.31
C THR A 210 7.29 6.59 19.82
N ILE A 211 7.70 7.49 18.92
CA ILE A 211 8.35 8.78 19.26
C ILE A 211 7.42 9.64 20.12
N HIS A 212 6.13 9.69 19.79
CA HIS A 212 5.11 10.43 20.55
C HIS A 212 4.61 9.67 21.79
N ARG A 213 5.22 8.53 22.13
CA ARG A 213 4.88 7.68 23.28
C ARG A 213 3.39 7.30 23.33
N GLU A 214 2.81 7.06 22.16
CA GLU A 214 1.45 6.57 22.07
C GLU A 214 1.38 5.09 22.47
N HIS A 215 0.43 4.75 23.33
CA HIS A 215 0.28 3.39 23.84
C HIS A 215 -0.26 2.44 22.76
N PHE A 216 0.35 1.27 22.63
CA PHE A 216 -0.13 0.15 21.82
C PHE A 216 -0.84 -0.87 22.70
N THR A 217 -1.99 -1.40 22.28
CA THR A 217 -2.64 -2.47 23.04
C THR A 217 -1.90 -3.80 22.82
N ARG A 218 -2.04 -4.75 23.77
CA ARG A 218 -1.44 -6.09 23.63
C ARG A 218 -1.87 -6.79 22.35
N PHE A 219 -3.14 -6.63 21.96
CA PHE A 219 -3.67 -7.17 20.70
C PHE A 219 -3.01 -6.52 19.48
N SER A 220 -2.83 -5.18 19.48
CA SER A 220 -2.16 -4.47 18.39
C SER A 220 -0.73 -4.97 18.20
N ILE A 221 0.00 -5.18 19.30
CA ILE A 221 1.38 -5.69 19.26
C ILE A 221 1.40 -7.13 18.74
N LEU A 222 0.52 -7.99 19.24
CA LEU A 222 0.42 -9.38 18.80
C LEU A 222 0.18 -9.46 17.28
N PHE A 223 -0.82 -8.73 16.77
CA PHE A 223 -1.14 -8.73 15.34
C PHE A 223 -0.01 -8.15 14.49
N LEU A 224 0.67 -7.10 14.97
CA LEU A 224 1.82 -6.53 14.27
C LEU A 224 2.97 -7.53 14.17
N LEU A 225 3.31 -8.22 15.26
CA LEU A 225 4.37 -9.24 15.26
C LEU A 225 4.01 -10.42 14.38
N SER A 226 2.76 -10.90 14.43
CA SER A 226 2.26 -11.95 13.54
C SER A 226 2.31 -11.54 12.06
N ALA A 227 1.99 -10.28 11.76
CA ALA A 227 2.09 -9.74 10.39
C ALA A 227 3.54 -9.71 9.92
N ILE A 228 4.48 -9.22 10.72
CA ILE A 228 5.91 -9.16 10.36
C ILE A 228 6.47 -10.57 10.13
N LEU A 229 6.18 -11.50 11.04
CA LEU A 229 6.64 -12.89 10.93
C LEU A 229 6.12 -13.55 9.65
N SER A 230 4.81 -13.50 9.44
CA SER A 230 4.19 -14.11 8.27
C SER A 230 4.65 -13.46 6.96
N TRP A 231 4.81 -12.12 6.90
CA TRP A 231 5.31 -11.44 5.70
C TRP A 231 6.74 -11.85 5.38
N SER A 232 7.59 -11.95 6.39
CA SER A 232 9.00 -12.35 6.23
C SER A 232 9.09 -13.78 5.70
N SER A 233 8.30 -14.70 6.27
CA SER A 233 8.22 -16.08 5.78
C SER A 233 7.63 -16.16 4.38
N SER A 234 6.55 -15.41 4.09
CA SER A 234 5.92 -15.35 2.77
C SER A 234 6.91 -14.88 1.70
N LEU A 235 7.63 -13.78 1.94
CA LEU A 235 8.61 -13.26 0.98
C LEU A 235 9.75 -14.25 0.72
N TYR A 236 10.20 -14.99 1.73
CA TYR A 236 11.21 -16.04 1.56
C TYR A 236 10.77 -17.13 0.57
N PHE A 237 9.52 -17.58 0.64
CA PHE A 237 8.99 -18.58 -0.29
C PHE A 237 8.61 -17.98 -1.66
N PHE A 238 8.19 -16.71 -1.71
CA PHE A 238 7.88 -16.02 -2.97
C PHE A 238 9.04 -16.01 -3.96
N TYR A 239 10.26 -15.75 -3.49
CA TYR A 239 11.44 -15.72 -4.36
C TYR A 239 11.89 -17.10 -4.86
N GLN A 240 11.32 -18.18 -4.34
CA GLN A 240 11.56 -19.54 -4.82
C GLN A 240 10.63 -19.83 -6.00
N GLN A 241 10.97 -19.29 -7.16
CA GLN A 241 10.17 -19.43 -8.37
C GLN A 241 10.10 -20.90 -8.83
N VAL A 242 8.93 -21.51 -8.68
CA VAL A 242 8.61 -22.87 -9.17
C VAL A 242 7.59 -22.88 -10.30
N LYS A 243 7.03 -21.71 -10.65
CA LYS A 243 6.07 -21.55 -11.75
C LYS A 243 6.31 -20.27 -12.54
N SER A 244 5.80 -20.20 -13.76
CA SER A 244 5.66 -18.95 -14.53
C SER A 244 4.34 -18.97 -15.30
N TYR A 245 3.62 -17.84 -15.29
CA TYR A 245 2.36 -17.67 -15.99
C TYR A 245 2.51 -17.01 -17.37
N GLU A 246 3.72 -16.55 -17.69
CA GLU A 246 4.04 -15.90 -18.97
C GLU A 246 4.34 -16.92 -20.07
N VAL A 247 4.75 -18.12 -19.66
CA VAL A 247 5.10 -19.23 -20.55
C VAL A 247 3.96 -20.26 -20.64
N GLN A 248 4.03 -21.11 -21.67
CA GLN A 248 3.07 -22.21 -21.82
C GLN A 248 3.14 -23.19 -20.63
N PRO A 249 2.01 -23.81 -20.23
CA PRO A 249 1.98 -24.75 -19.11
C PRO A 249 3.01 -25.88 -19.21
N ALA A 250 3.30 -26.38 -20.41
CA ALA A 250 4.31 -27.40 -20.64
C ALA A 250 5.72 -26.94 -20.24
N ILE A 251 6.07 -25.68 -20.54
CA ILE A 251 7.36 -25.08 -20.18
C ILE A 251 7.38 -24.75 -18.69
N SER A 252 6.29 -24.20 -18.14
CA SER A 252 6.21 -23.91 -16.70
C SER A 252 6.44 -25.16 -15.85
N ARG A 253 5.95 -26.34 -16.28
CA ARG A 253 6.14 -27.62 -15.57
C ARG A 253 7.60 -28.00 -15.40
N MET A 254 8.50 -27.51 -16.25
CA MET A 254 9.94 -27.76 -16.11
C MET A 254 10.57 -27.03 -14.91
N ARG A 255 9.89 -26.03 -14.34
CA ARG A 255 10.32 -25.30 -13.13
C ARG A 255 9.86 -26.00 -11.83
N ASN A 256 9.02 -27.04 -11.93
CA ASN A 256 8.47 -27.74 -10.77
C ASN A 256 9.59 -28.38 -9.93
N ARG A 257 9.41 -28.35 -8.61
CA ARG A 257 10.27 -29.01 -7.63
C ARG A 257 9.48 -30.07 -6.87
N PRO A 258 10.14 -31.02 -6.19
CA PRO A 258 9.47 -31.96 -5.31
C PRO A 258 8.60 -31.25 -4.27
N CYS A 259 7.40 -31.79 -4.01
CA CYS A 259 6.50 -31.27 -2.98
C CYS A 259 7.12 -31.44 -1.58
N ILE A 260 6.80 -30.52 -0.67
CA ILE A 260 7.39 -30.46 0.68
C ILE A 260 6.45 -31.04 1.72
N ILE A 261 5.17 -30.64 1.70
CA ILE A 261 4.20 -31.01 2.73
C ILE A 261 3.27 -32.08 2.17
N LEU A 262 3.20 -33.23 2.86
CA LEU A 262 2.31 -34.36 2.52
C LEU A 262 2.44 -34.86 1.07
N ASN A 263 3.60 -34.64 0.43
CA ASN A 263 3.80 -34.89 -1.01
C ASN A 263 2.75 -34.23 -1.93
N THR A 264 2.09 -33.17 -1.45
CA THR A 264 0.98 -32.51 -2.14
C THR A 264 1.25 -31.02 -2.35
N TYR A 265 1.80 -30.35 -1.33
CA TYR A 265 2.02 -28.89 -1.39
C TYR A 265 3.49 -28.57 -1.62
N ASP A 266 3.74 -27.63 -2.52
CA ASP A 266 5.08 -27.11 -2.83
C ASP A 266 5.38 -25.79 -2.10
N VAL A 267 6.52 -25.17 -2.44
CA VAL A 267 6.93 -23.87 -1.88
C VAL A 267 5.95 -22.73 -2.22
N HIS A 268 5.26 -22.84 -3.36
CA HIS A 268 4.35 -21.83 -3.84
C HIS A 268 3.01 -21.89 -3.11
N ASP A 269 2.52 -23.08 -2.79
CA ASP A 269 1.36 -23.26 -1.92
C ASP A 269 1.63 -22.73 -0.50
N ILE A 270 2.83 -23.00 0.03
CA ILE A 270 3.27 -22.47 1.33
C ILE A 270 3.29 -20.93 1.29
N TRP A 271 3.77 -20.33 0.21
CA TRP A 271 3.70 -18.88 0.00
C TRP A 271 2.26 -18.35 0.04
N HIS A 272 1.32 -18.98 -0.66
CA HIS A 272 -0.10 -18.57 -0.64
C HIS A 272 -0.71 -18.65 0.76
N ILE A 273 -0.45 -19.72 1.51
CA ILE A 273 -0.91 -19.86 2.89
C ILE A 273 -0.34 -18.73 3.77
N LEU A 274 0.98 -18.54 3.75
CA LEU A 274 1.65 -17.55 4.58
C LEU A 274 1.25 -16.12 4.22
N SER A 275 1.14 -15.79 2.93
CA SER A 275 0.71 -14.48 2.46
C SER A 275 -0.75 -14.18 2.83
N SER A 276 -1.63 -15.17 2.85
CA SER A 276 -3.01 -15.00 3.35
C SER A 276 -3.05 -14.61 4.83
N PHE A 277 -2.22 -15.23 5.67
CA PHE A 277 -2.05 -14.82 7.06
C PHE A 277 -1.47 -13.41 7.17
N SER A 278 -0.49 -13.07 6.33
CA SER A 278 0.10 -11.73 6.30
C SER A 278 -0.93 -10.65 6.00
N LEU A 279 -1.77 -10.86 4.98
CA LEU A 279 -2.85 -9.94 4.64
C LEU A 279 -3.87 -9.79 5.78
N PHE A 280 -4.28 -10.91 6.38
CA PHE A 280 -5.22 -10.92 7.49
C PHE A 280 -4.68 -10.19 8.74
N PHE A 281 -3.46 -10.50 9.17
CA PHE A 281 -2.85 -9.83 10.32
C PHE A 281 -2.51 -8.36 10.04
N SER A 282 -2.19 -8.00 8.79
CA SER A 282 -2.03 -6.60 8.40
C SER A 282 -3.34 -5.82 8.55
N PHE A 283 -4.46 -6.40 8.13
CA PHE A 283 -5.80 -5.81 8.33
C PHE A 283 -6.14 -5.64 9.81
N LEU A 284 -5.93 -6.68 10.62
CA LEU A 284 -6.15 -6.62 12.08
C LEU A 284 -5.23 -5.61 12.77
N THR A 285 -3.99 -5.49 12.31
CA THR A 285 -3.06 -4.46 12.78
C THR A 285 -3.65 -3.08 12.53
N LEU A 286 -4.03 -2.76 11.28
CA LEU A 286 -4.61 -1.45 10.95
C LEU A 286 -5.93 -1.16 11.67
N LEU A 287 -6.70 -2.20 11.99
CA LEU A 287 -7.95 -2.07 12.75
C LEU A 287 -7.71 -1.69 14.21
N THR A 288 -6.63 -2.20 14.80
CA THR A 288 -6.36 -2.11 16.25
C THR A 288 -5.21 -1.17 16.62
N LEU A 289 -4.46 -0.65 15.64
CA LEU A 289 -3.22 0.11 15.86
C LEU A 289 -3.39 1.33 16.77
N ASP A 290 -4.57 1.95 16.72
CA ASP A 290 -4.90 3.17 17.46
C ASP A 290 -5.81 2.94 18.66
N ASP A 291 -6.03 1.68 19.06
CA ASP A 291 -6.93 1.36 20.16
C ASP A 291 -6.42 1.87 21.51
N GLY A 292 -5.10 1.97 21.68
CA GLY A 292 -4.49 2.45 22.92
C GLY A 292 -4.64 3.96 23.15
N ILE A 293 -5.05 4.74 22.14
CA ILE A 293 -5.26 6.19 22.26
C ILE A 293 -6.74 6.60 22.21
N ARG A 294 -7.68 5.64 22.24
CA ARG A 294 -9.13 5.91 22.17
C ARG A 294 -9.64 6.89 23.23
N LYS A 295 -9.02 6.90 24.43
CA LYS A 295 -9.41 7.76 25.55
C LYS A 295 -8.67 9.11 25.58
N LYS A 296 -7.73 9.35 24.65
CA LYS A 296 -6.98 10.61 24.59
C LYS A 296 -7.80 11.67 23.84
N LYS A 297 -7.79 12.91 24.31
CA LYS A 297 -8.49 14.01 23.61
C LYS A 297 -7.85 14.25 22.25
N ARG A 298 -8.65 14.47 21.22
CA ARG A 298 -8.19 14.63 19.83
C ARG A 298 -7.23 15.82 19.67
N LYS A 299 -7.44 16.90 20.42
CA LYS A 299 -6.56 18.09 20.42
C LYS A 299 -5.15 17.79 20.93
N GLU A 300 -4.95 16.70 21.67
CA GLU A 300 -3.67 16.28 22.23
C GLU A 300 -2.96 15.23 21.36
N LEU A 301 -3.61 14.78 20.27
CA LEU A 301 -3.01 13.85 19.33
C LEU A 301 -2.08 14.60 18.38
N ALA A 302 -0.87 14.09 18.21
CA ALA A 302 0.05 14.62 17.23
C ALA A 302 -0.44 14.27 15.80
N ALA A 303 -0.35 15.25 14.90
CA ALA A 303 -0.52 15.05 13.47
C ALA A 303 0.88 14.98 12.83
N PHE A 304 1.18 13.84 12.21
CA PHE A 304 2.45 13.58 11.53
C PHE A 304 2.19 12.94 10.17
#